data_AF-A0A955L2E2-F1
#
_entry.id   AF-A0A955L2E2-F1
#
_cell.length_a   1.000
_cell.length_b   1.000
_cell.length_c   1.000
_cell.angle_alpha   90.00
_cell.angle_beta   90.00
_cell.angle_gamma   90.00
#
_symmetry.space_group_name_H-M   'P 1'
#
loop_
_entity.id
_entity.type
_entity.pdbx_description
1 polymer ?
#
loop_
_entity_poly.entity_id
_entity_poly.type
_entity_poly.pdbx_seq_one_letter_code
_entity_poly.pdbx_strand_id
1 'polypeptide(L)'
;MENHFIQMQILKILLFNPKSKFTDLKFDENIENNQLTFHINQLIKDNHLVKNTDKTYSLTLTGKEYANRMDTDKVQSQKQGKIGAITCCIRENKKGDYDFLLYTRKKQPFYDHQGFASGKVPYGQSVVESALRELKEEANLDADAGEVFMIEHHRVYHHETKELLEDKFFYFVRIVNPRRRRI
;
A
#
# COMPACT_ATOMS: atom_id res chain seq x y z
N MET A 1 -16.30 17.51 17.56
CA MET A 1 -15.37 17.19 16.46
C MET A 1 -14.43 16.10 16.94
N GLU A 2 -14.20 15.05 16.15
CA GLU A 2 -13.15 14.06 16.46
C GLU A 2 -11.78 14.76 16.50
N ASN A 3 -10.93 14.42 17.47
CA ASN A 3 -9.58 15.00 17.62
C ASN A 3 -8.73 14.87 16.35
N HIS A 4 -8.96 13.80 15.59
CA HIS A 4 -8.31 13.55 14.31
C HIS A 4 -8.71 14.59 13.24
N PHE A 5 -9.97 15.06 13.23
CA PHE A 5 -10.47 15.97 12.20
C PHE A 5 -9.75 17.33 12.19
N ILE A 6 -9.51 17.94 13.36
CA ILE A 6 -8.83 19.25 13.43
C ILE A 6 -7.39 19.13 12.95
N GLN A 7 -6.69 18.07 13.34
CA GLN A 7 -5.33 17.80 12.87
C GLN A 7 -5.27 17.64 11.35
N MET A 8 -6.21 16.90 10.77
CA MET A 8 -6.32 16.72 9.32
C MET A 8 -6.47 18.05 8.57
N GLN A 9 -7.32 18.95 9.07
CA GLN A 9 -7.52 20.25 8.44
C GLN A 9 -6.26 21.13 8.52
N ILE A 10 -5.56 21.14 9.66
CA ILE A 10 -4.28 21.85 9.80
C ILE A 10 -3.26 21.34 8.77
N LEU A 11 -3.13 20.02 8.64
CA LEU A 11 -2.24 19.39 7.66
C LEU A 11 -2.66 19.73 6.21
N LYS A 12 -3.96 19.72 5.91
CA LYS A 12 -4.52 20.11 4.61
C LYS A 12 -4.18 21.56 4.26
N ILE A 13 -4.35 22.50 5.19
CA ILE A 13 -3.98 23.91 4.97
C ILE A 13 -2.49 24.01 4.60
N LEU A 14 -1.62 23.30 5.33
CA LEU A 14 -0.18 23.39 5.14
C LEU A 14 0.33 22.60 3.92
N LEU A 15 -0.45 21.65 3.40
CA LEU A 15 -0.18 21.02 2.10
C LEU A 15 -0.28 22.05 0.96
N PHE A 16 -1.26 22.95 1.00
CA PHE A 16 -1.48 23.96 -0.02
C PHE A 16 -0.82 25.32 0.29
N ASN A 17 -0.51 25.57 1.56
CA ASN A 17 0.19 26.76 2.04
C ASN A 17 1.43 26.34 2.84
N PRO A 18 2.61 26.19 2.19
CA PRO A 18 3.79 25.58 2.83
C PRO A 18 4.25 26.25 4.13
N LYS A 19 3.84 27.50 4.37
CA LYS A 19 4.03 28.25 5.61
C LYS A 19 2.76 29.02 5.95
N SER A 20 2.24 28.83 7.16
CA SER A 20 1.04 29.52 7.65
C SER A 20 1.23 30.03 9.07
N LYS A 21 0.64 31.18 9.42
CA LYS A 21 0.57 31.64 10.82
C LYS A 21 -0.50 30.88 11.57
N PHE A 22 -0.49 30.98 12.90
CA PHE A 22 -1.50 30.35 13.77
C PHE A 22 -2.94 30.71 13.35
N THR A 23 -3.18 31.97 13.01
CA THR A 23 -4.48 32.48 12.53
C THR A 23 -4.92 31.81 11.24
N ASP A 24 -3.98 31.55 10.34
CA ASP A 24 -4.26 30.98 9.02
C ASP A 24 -4.51 29.46 9.11
N LEU A 25 -4.14 28.83 10.23
CA LEU A 25 -4.44 27.41 10.53
C LEU A 25 -5.84 27.21 11.12
N LYS A 26 -6.51 28.29 11.52
CA LYS A 26 -7.86 28.24 12.08
C LYS A 26 -8.88 28.20 10.93
N PHE A 27 -9.38 27.02 10.60
CA PHE A 27 -10.32 26.81 9.49
C PHE A 27 -11.80 27.00 9.87
N ASP A 28 -12.12 27.01 11.17
CA ASP A 28 -13.47 27.22 11.69
C ASP A 28 -13.38 28.18 12.88
N GLU A 29 -14.20 29.23 12.84
CA GLU A 29 -14.21 30.26 13.87
C GLU A 29 -14.65 29.74 15.25
N ASN A 30 -15.42 28.65 15.28
CA ASN A 30 -15.91 28.02 16.50
C ASN A 30 -14.82 27.23 17.25
N ILE A 31 -13.64 27.02 16.65
CA ILE A 31 -12.54 26.34 17.32
C ILE A 31 -11.87 27.31 18.30
N GLU A 32 -11.86 26.95 19.58
CA GLU A 32 -11.17 27.74 20.59
C GLU A 32 -9.63 27.69 20.40
N ASN A 33 -8.95 28.78 20.75
CA ASN A 33 -7.49 28.89 20.58
C ASN A 33 -6.70 27.83 21.38
N ASN A 34 -7.18 27.46 22.56
CA ASN A 34 -6.61 26.39 23.39
C ASN A 34 -6.68 25.02 22.67
N GLN A 35 -7.80 24.73 22.00
CA GLN A 35 -8.03 23.50 21.26
C GLN A 35 -7.13 23.43 20.03
N LEU A 36 -7.06 24.52 19.25
CA LEU A 36 -6.14 24.60 18.11
C LEU A 36 -4.68 24.44 18.56
N THR A 37 -4.30 25.10 19.66
CA THR A 37 -2.95 24.98 20.25
C THR A 37 -2.64 23.55 20.67
N PHE A 38 -3.59 22.86 21.30
CA PHE A 38 -3.44 21.45 21.67
C PHE A 38 -3.12 20.57 20.46
N HIS A 39 -3.89 20.70 19.37
CA HIS A 39 -3.68 19.90 18.16
C HIS A 39 -2.36 20.22 17.44
N ILE A 40 -1.99 21.50 17.36
CA ILE A 40 -0.69 21.92 16.79
C ILE A 40 0.46 21.33 17.62
N ASN A 41 0.40 21.43 18.95
CA ASN A 41 1.44 20.90 19.82
C ASN A 41 1.56 19.38 19.70
N GLN A 42 0.43 18.67 19.57
CA GLN A 42 0.44 17.23 19.33
C GLN A 42 1.09 16.89 17.98
N LEU A 43 0.77 17.62 16.91
CA LEU A 43 1.40 17.42 15.59
C LEU A 43 2.90 17.77 15.58
N ILE A 44 3.33 18.75 16.37
CA ILE A 44 4.76 19.05 16.55
C ILE A 44 5.44 17.90 17.32
N LYS A 45 4.80 17.41 18.39
CA LYS A 45 5.29 16.29 19.19
C LYS A 45 5.45 15.01 18.37
N ASP A 46 4.53 14.76 17.45
CA ASP A 46 4.57 13.62 16.52
C ASP A 46 5.50 13.86 15.32
N ASN A 47 6.25 14.96 15.33
CA ASN A 47 7.19 15.36 14.27
C ASN A 47 6.51 15.52 12.90
N HIS A 48 5.24 15.94 12.85
CA HIS A 48 4.54 16.29 11.61
C HIS A 48 4.63 17.78 11.29
N LEU A 49 4.77 18.62 12.30
CA LEU A 49 4.90 20.07 12.16
C LEU A 49 6.17 20.59 12.82
N VAL A 50 6.67 21.71 12.29
CA VAL A 50 7.68 22.53 12.93
C VAL A 50 7.18 23.95 13.05
N LYS A 51 7.49 24.60 14.18
CA LYS A 51 7.30 26.03 14.36
C LYS A 51 8.59 26.75 13.95
N ASN A 52 8.48 27.59 12.93
CA ASN A 52 9.58 28.33 12.35
C ASN A 52 9.95 29.55 13.21
N THR A 53 11.15 30.09 12.99
CA THR A 53 11.67 31.28 13.67
C THR A 53 10.82 32.54 13.42
N ASP A 54 10.18 32.62 12.25
CA ASP A 54 9.26 33.69 11.83
C ASP A 54 7.83 33.54 12.42
N LYS A 55 7.65 32.64 13.40
CA LYS A 55 6.37 32.29 14.04
C LYS A 55 5.33 31.65 13.09
N THR A 56 5.74 31.21 11.91
CA THR A 56 4.90 30.36 11.04
C THR A 56 5.05 28.89 11.41
N TYR A 57 4.17 28.06 10.87
CA TYR A 57 4.19 26.61 10.95
C TYR A 57 4.37 26.03 9.55
N SER A 58 5.09 24.92 9.45
CA SER A 58 5.27 24.18 8.20
C SER A 58 5.33 22.68 8.46
N LEU A 59 4.98 21.89 7.45
CA LEU A 59 5.13 20.43 7.48
C LEU A 59 6.62 20.05 7.52
N THR A 60 6.97 19.12 8.39
CA THR A 60 8.26 18.40 8.33
C THR A 60 8.25 17.43 7.15
N LEU A 61 9.37 16.73 6.88
CA LEU A 61 9.40 15.68 5.86
C LEU A 61 8.37 14.58 6.16
N THR A 62 8.34 14.09 7.39
CA THR A 62 7.37 13.10 7.88
C THR A 62 5.94 13.64 7.87
N GLY A 63 5.74 14.92 8.16
CA GLY A 63 4.44 15.59 8.04
C GLY A 63 3.92 15.68 6.61
N LYS A 64 4.79 15.95 5.64
CA LYS A 64 4.43 15.94 4.22
C LYS A 64 3.99 14.55 3.76
N GLU A 65 4.77 13.51 4.10
CA GLU A 65 4.41 12.13 3.79
C GLU A 65 3.11 11.70 4.46
N TYR A 66 2.90 12.06 5.73
CA TYR A 66 1.69 11.75 6.48
C TYR A 66 0.47 12.44 5.87
N ALA A 67 0.56 13.75 5.61
CA ALA A 67 -0.52 14.53 5.01
C ALA A 67 -0.83 14.10 3.56
N ASN A 68 0.16 13.69 2.78
CA ASN A 68 -0.03 13.22 1.40
C ASN A 68 -0.78 11.87 1.33
N ARG A 69 -0.67 11.03 2.36
CA ARG A 69 -1.40 9.75 2.44
C ARG A 69 -2.84 9.89 2.92
N MET A 70 -3.19 11.07 3.40
CA MET A 70 -4.51 11.38 3.93
C MET A 70 -5.43 11.80 2.80
N ASP A 71 -6.61 11.19 2.71
CA ASP A 71 -7.65 11.68 1.83
C ASP A 71 -8.15 13.02 2.39
N THR A 72 -7.87 14.09 1.65
CA THR A 72 -8.20 15.45 2.07
C THR A 72 -9.71 15.73 2.04
N ASP A 73 -10.50 14.87 1.40
CA ASP A 73 -11.95 15.06 1.20
C ASP A 73 -12.80 14.03 1.95
N LYS A 74 -12.23 12.89 2.34
CA LYS A 74 -12.87 11.92 3.23
C LYS A 74 -11.94 11.61 4.39
N VAL A 75 -12.41 11.82 5.62
CA VAL A 75 -11.70 11.56 6.89
C VAL A 75 -11.52 10.05 7.17
N GLN A 76 -11.46 9.23 6.12
CA GLN A 76 -11.25 7.80 6.16
C GLN A 76 -10.09 7.46 5.21
N SER A 77 -9.18 6.61 5.65
CA SER A 77 -8.10 6.09 4.80
C SER A 77 -8.69 5.59 3.47
N GLN A 78 -8.22 6.13 2.35
CA GLN A 78 -8.65 5.69 1.03
C GLN A 78 -8.45 4.18 0.89
N LYS A 79 -9.53 3.46 0.59
CA LYS A 79 -9.44 2.06 0.17
C LYS A 79 -8.90 2.03 -1.25
N GLN A 80 -7.60 1.75 -1.39
CA GLN A 80 -6.96 1.53 -2.69
C GLN A 80 -6.98 0.04 -3.05
N GLY A 81 -6.98 -0.26 -4.34
CA GLY A 81 -6.78 -1.61 -4.84
C GLY A 81 -5.42 -2.15 -4.40
N LYS A 82 -5.38 -3.42 -3.98
CA LYS A 82 -4.14 -4.06 -3.53
C LYS A 82 -3.34 -4.52 -4.74
N ILE A 83 -2.02 -4.35 -4.70
CA ILE A 83 -1.13 -4.92 -5.72
C ILE A 83 -0.70 -6.32 -5.27
N GLY A 84 -0.87 -7.29 -6.16
CA GLY A 84 -0.38 -8.65 -5.99
C GLY A 84 0.54 -9.07 -7.13
N ALA A 85 1.47 -9.97 -6.81
CA ALA A 85 2.30 -10.64 -7.80
C ALA A 85 1.87 -12.10 -7.90
N ILE A 86 1.59 -12.58 -9.12
CA ILE A 86 1.31 -13.98 -9.43
C ILE A 86 2.56 -14.60 -10.05
N THR A 87 2.99 -15.72 -9.51
CA THR A 87 4.22 -16.40 -9.85
C THR A 87 3.95 -17.51 -10.88
N CYS A 88 4.09 -17.19 -12.17
CA CYS A 88 3.96 -18.13 -13.28
C CYS A 88 5.29 -18.83 -13.53
N CYS A 89 5.53 -19.87 -12.75
CA CYS A 89 6.78 -20.62 -12.78
C CYS A 89 6.67 -21.79 -13.78
N ILE A 90 7.58 -21.80 -14.76
CA ILE A 90 7.63 -22.78 -15.83
C ILE A 90 9.02 -23.42 -15.93
N ARG A 91 9.06 -24.66 -16.41
CA ARG A 91 10.30 -25.37 -16.72
C ARG A 91 10.18 -26.04 -18.08
N GLU A 92 11.20 -25.88 -18.93
CA GLU A 92 11.29 -26.68 -20.14
C GLU A 92 11.66 -28.12 -19.80
N ASN A 93 10.86 -29.07 -20.26
CA ASN A 93 11.09 -30.49 -20.03
C ASN A 93 11.96 -31.09 -21.14
N LYS A 94 12.40 -32.34 -20.96
CA LYS A 94 13.30 -33.03 -21.90
C LYS A 94 12.72 -33.22 -23.32
N LYS A 95 11.43 -32.98 -23.51
CA LYS A 95 10.74 -33.11 -24.80
C LYS A 95 10.60 -31.77 -25.54
N GLY A 96 11.02 -30.66 -24.92
CA GLY A 96 10.84 -29.31 -25.45
C GLY A 96 9.48 -28.68 -25.12
N ASP A 97 8.66 -29.32 -24.28
CA ASP A 97 7.41 -28.75 -23.77
C ASP A 97 7.64 -28.03 -22.42
N TYR A 98 6.63 -27.30 -21.94
CA TYR A 98 6.68 -26.61 -20.65
C TYR A 98 5.88 -27.33 -19.56
N ASP A 99 6.53 -27.61 -18.43
CA ASP A 99 5.88 -27.97 -17.17
C ASP A 99 5.55 -26.69 -16.39
N PHE A 100 4.37 -26.64 -15.78
CA PHE A 100 3.92 -25.51 -14.95
C PHE A 100 3.90 -25.90 -13.47
N LEU A 101 4.38 -25.01 -12.61
CA LEU A 101 4.26 -25.18 -11.17
C LEU A 101 2.93 -24.62 -10.69
N LEU A 102 2.06 -25.51 -10.22
CA LEU A 102 0.79 -25.19 -9.57
C LEU A 102 0.83 -25.63 -8.11
N TYR A 103 0.07 -24.95 -7.27
CA TYR A 103 -0.11 -25.32 -5.86
C TYR A 103 -1.58 -25.26 -5.47
N THR A 104 -1.92 -25.94 -4.37
CA THR A 104 -3.24 -25.86 -3.75
C THR A 104 -3.20 -24.85 -2.60
N ARG A 105 -4.05 -23.83 -2.66
CA ARG A 105 -4.12 -22.79 -1.63
C ARG A 105 -4.64 -23.36 -0.31
N LYS A 106 -3.93 -23.09 0.79
CA LYS A 106 -4.36 -23.43 2.16
C LYS A 106 -4.79 -22.21 2.98
N LYS A 107 -5.12 -21.10 2.31
CA LYS A 107 -5.58 -19.85 2.92
C LYS A 107 -6.70 -19.22 2.10
N GLN A 108 -7.63 -18.55 2.77
CA GLN A 108 -8.67 -17.76 2.10
C GLN A 108 -8.08 -16.47 1.49
N PRO A 109 -8.69 -15.91 0.44
CA PRO A 109 -9.78 -16.49 -0.37
C PRO A 109 -9.29 -17.65 -1.25
N PHE A 110 -10.24 -18.47 -1.71
CA PHE A 110 -10.03 -19.65 -2.57
C PHE A 110 -9.29 -20.81 -1.89
N TYR A 111 -9.65 -21.13 -0.64
CA TYR A 111 -9.16 -22.32 0.05
C TYR A 111 -9.39 -23.59 -0.81
N ASP A 112 -8.39 -24.47 -0.85
CA ASP A 112 -8.33 -25.70 -1.65
C ASP A 112 -8.43 -25.56 -3.18
N HIS A 113 -8.39 -24.33 -3.72
CA HIS A 113 -8.30 -24.12 -5.16
C HIS A 113 -6.85 -24.23 -5.64
N GLN A 114 -6.68 -24.69 -6.89
CA GLN A 114 -5.38 -24.83 -7.54
C GLN A 114 -5.10 -23.66 -8.48
N GLY A 115 -3.84 -23.22 -8.50
CA GLY A 115 -3.40 -22.16 -9.40
C GLY A 115 -1.93 -21.82 -9.22
N PHE A 116 -1.52 -20.68 -9.75
CA PHE A 116 -0.19 -20.12 -9.51
C PHE A 116 -0.09 -19.47 -8.14
N ALA A 117 1.09 -19.58 -7.51
CA ALA A 117 1.38 -18.88 -6.26
C ALA A 117 1.18 -17.37 -6.41
N SER A 118 0.71 -16.73 -5.35
CA SER A 118 0.44 -15.30 -5.38
C SER A 118 0.73 -14.66 -4.02
N GLY A 119 1.37 -13.50 -4.05
CA GLY A 119 1.67 -12.70 -2.86
C GLY A 119 1.19 -11.26 -2.98
N LYS A 120 1.12 -10.58 -1.84
CA LYS A 120 1.00 -9.11 -1.82
C LYS A 120 2.36 -8.52 -2.18
N VAL A 121 2.37 -7.38 -2.87
CA VAL A 121 3.59 -6.58 -3.06
C VAL A 121 3.73 -5.64 -1.86
N PRO A 122 4.75 -5.84 -0.99
CA PRO A 122 5.01 -4.93 0.13
C PRO A 122 5.41 -3.54 -0.34
N TYR A 123 5.16 -2.54 0.50
CA TYR A 123 5.65 -1.18 0.26
C TYR A 123 7.18 -1.18 0.13
N GLY A 124 7.70 -0.57 -0.94
CA GLY A 124 9.13 -0.49 -1.22
C GLY A 124 9.72 -1.72 -1.93
N GLN A 125 8.93 -2.75 -2.24
CA GLN A 125 9.37 -3.89 -3.04
C GLN A 125 8.81 -3.81 -4.47
N SER A 126 9.59 -4.24 -5.47
CA SER A 126 9.09 -4.39 -6.83
C SER A 126 8.23 -5.66 -6.99
N VAL A 127 7.37 -5.66 -8.00
CA VAL A 127 6.53 -6.82 -8.36
C VAL A 127 7.36 -8.09 -8.59
N VAL A 128 8.50 -7.97 -9.30
CA VAL A 128 9.36 -9.11 -9.62
C VAL A 128 10.04 -9.65 -8.37
N GLU A 129 10.58 -8.79 -7.51
CA GLU A 129 11.15 -9.21 -6.23
C GLU A 129 10.12 -9.90 -5.34
N SER A 130 8.87 -9.41 -5.30
CA SER A 130 7.79 -10.07 -4.58
C SER A 130 7.48 -11.45 -5.16
N ALA A 131 7.41 -11.61 -6.49
CA ALA A 131 7.17 -12.92 -7.10
C ALA A 131 8.29 -13.93 -6.81
N LEU A 132 9.56 -13.49 -6.86
CA LEU A 132 10.72 -14.33 -6.52
C LEU A 132 10.73 -14.72 -5.04
N ARG A 133 10.36 -13.79 -4.14
CA ARG A 133 10.19 -14.07 -2.72
C ARG A 133 9.09 -15.12 -2.47
N GLU A 134 7.93 -14.96 -3.10
CA GLU A 134 6.81 -15.92 -2.95
C GLU A 134 7.16 -17.29 -3.55
N LEU A 135 7.89 -17.35 -4.67
CA LEU A 135 8.40 -18.61 -5.21
C LEU A 135 9.25 -19.36 -4.19
N LYS A 136 10.09 -18.62 -3.46
CA LYS A 136 10.96 -19.16 -2.43
C LYS A 136 10.18 -19.63 -1.20
N GLU A 137 9.26 -18.81 -0.72
CA GLU A 137 8.46 -19.10 0.49
C GLU A 137 7.50 -20.28 0.27
N GLU A 138 6.78 -20.32 -0.86
CA GLU A 138 5.70 -21.28 -1.10
C GLU A 138 6.20 -22.57 -1.78
N ALA A 139 7.35 -22.55 -2.49
CA ALA A 139 7.86 -23.71 -3.23
C ALA A 139 9.33 -24.08 -2.96
N ASN A 140 10.06 -23.32 -2.13
CA ASN A 140 11.49 -23.52 -1.85
C ASN A 140 12.37 -23.58 -3.12
N LEU A 141 12.02 -22.74 -4.09
CA LEU A 141 12.73 -22.57 -5.36
C LEU A 141 13.32 -21.16 -5.47
N ASP A 142 14.51 -21.05 -6.06
CA ASP A 142 15.17 -19.78 -6.34
C ASP A 142 15.28 -19.57 -7.87
N ALA A 143 15.25 -18.31 -8.30
CA ALA A 143 15.49 -17.90 -9.69
C ALA A 143 16.22 -16.56 -9.72
N ASP A 144 17.00 -16.31 -10.78
CA ASP A 144 17.80 -15.09 -10.91
C ASP A 144 16.98 -13.90 -11.42
N ALA A 145 15.90 -14.16 -12.16
CA ALA A 145 15.06 -13.14 -12.77
C ALA A 145 13.61 -13.63 -12.94
N GLY A 146 12.71 -12.65 -13.11
CA GLY A 146 11.34 -12.85 -13.54
C GLY A 146 10.89 -11.70 -14.43
N GLU A 147 9.90 -11.94 -15.27
CA GLU A 147 9.40 -10.98 -16.25
C GLU A 147 7.90 -10.77 -16.07
N VAL A 148 7.48 -9.51 -15.87
CA VAL A 148 6.06 -9.15 -15.91
C VAL A 148 5.58 -9.25 -17.36
N PHE A 149 4.59 -10.09 -17.62
CA PHE A 149 4.05 -10.27 -18.98
C PHE A 149 2.56 -9.96 -19.09
N MET A 150 1.85 -9.82 -17.97
CA MET A 150 0.41 -9.53 -17.96
C MET A 150 0.01 -8.82 -16.66
N ILE A 151 -1.02 -7.99 -16.75
CA ILE A 151 -1.67 -7.34 -15.61
C ILE A 151 -3.17 -7.62 -15.71
N GLU A 152 -3.77 -8.11 -14.63
CA GLU A 152 -5.22 -8.30 -14.54
C GLU A 152 -5.80 -7.54 -13.35
N HIS A 153 -6.99 -6.97 -13.55
CA HIS A 153 -7.77 -6.33 -12.50
C HIS A 153 -8.86 -7.28 -11.99
N HIS A 154 -8.67 -7.80 -10.78
CA HIS A 154 -9.58 -8.73 -10.13
C HIS A 154 -10.44 -8.00 -9.10
N ARG A 155 -11.74 -7.96 -9.37
CA ARG A 155 -12.75 -7.46 -8.44
C ARG A 155 -13.60 -8.62 -7.94
N VAL A 156 -13.48 -8.91 -6.65
CA VAL A 156 -14.21 -9.98 -5.99
C VAL A 156 -15.43 -9.39 -5.33
N TYR A 157 -16.61 -9.88 -5.71
CA TYR A 157 -17.88 -9.43 -5.18
C TYR A 157 -18.53 -10.54 -4.36
N HIS A 158 -19.26 -10.17 -3.30
CA HIS A 158 -20.13 -11.09 -2.59
C HIS A 158 -21.20 -11.63 -3.55
N HIS A 159 -21.46 -12.94 -3.54
CA HIS A 159 -22.32 -13.57 -4.56
C HIS A 159 -23.77 -13.07 -4.49
N GLU A 160 -24.33 -12.93 -3.28
CA GLU A 160 -25.68 -12.41 -3.04
C GLU A 160 -25.75 -10.88 -3.07
N THR A 161 -25.10 -10.20 -2.12
CA THR A 161 -25.24 -8.74 -1.93
C THR A 161 -24.60 -7.91 -3.05
N LYS A 162 -23.74 -8.51 -3.88
CA LYS A 162 -22.92 -7.82 -4.89
C LYS A 162 -22.00 -6.73 -4.32
N GLU A 163 -21.77 -6.73 -3.01
CA GLU A 163 -20.80 -5.84 -2.38
C GLU A 163 -19.38 -6.17 -2.83
N LEU A 164 -18.55 -5.16 -3.09
CA LEU A 164 -17.15 -5.33 -3.43
C LEU A 164 -16.37 -5.77 -2.18
N LEU A 165 -15.90 -7.02 -2.17
CA LEU A 165 -15.13 -7.60 -1.08
C LEU A 165 -13.62 -7.34 -1.23
N GLU A 166 -13.12 -7.47 -2.45
CA GLU A 166 -11.71 -7.21 -2.76
C GLU A 166 -11.53 -6.54 -4.11
N ASP A 167 -10.56 -5.64 -4.17
CA ASP A 167 -10.09 -4.97 -5.37
C ASP A 167 -8.58 -5.19 -5.48
N LYS A 168 -8.13 -5.88 -6.52
CA LYS A 168 -6.73 -6.32 -6.68
C LYS A 168 -6.25 -6.12 -8.11
N PHE A 169 -5.04 -5.60 -8.25
CA PHE A 169 -4.29 -5.64 -9.49
C PHE A 169 -3.22 -6.73 -9.38
N PHE A 170 -3.35 -7.78 -10.17
CA PHE A 170 -2.38 -8.85 -10.22
C PHE A 170 -1.44 -8.66 -11.40
N TYR A 171 -0.15 -8.64 -11.10
CA TYR A 171 0.90 -8.69 -12.09
C TYR A 171 1.38 -10.13 -12.20
N PHE A 172 1.31 -10.69 -13.40
CA PHE A 172 1.77 -12.03 -13.68
C PHE A 172 3.24 -11.98 -14.05
N VAL A 173 4.05 -12.69 -13.28
CA VAL A 173 5.50 -12.75 -13.42
C VAL A 173 5.89 -14.14 -13.89
N ARG A 174 6.41 -14.21 -15.11
CA ARG A 174 6.97 -15.44 -15.69
C ARG A 174 8.36 -15.69 -15.12
N ILE A 175 8.58 -16.89 -14.62
CA ILE A 175 9.89 -17.36 -14.11
C ILE A 175 10.20 -18.67 -14.82
N VAL A 176 11.35 -18.71 -15.49
CA VAL A 176 11.74 -19.84 -16.34
C VAL A 176 12.87 -20.63 -15.69
N ASN A 177 12.73 -21.94 -15.63
CA ASN A 177 13.74 -22.89 -15.15
C ASN A 177 14.26 -22.55 -13.74
N PRO A 178 13.38 -22.50 -12.72
CA PRO A 178 13.81 -22.26 -11.34
C PRO A 178 14.73 -23.39 -10.85
N ARG A 179 15.55 -23.09 -9.85
CA ARG A 179 16.49 -24.05 -9.26
C ARG A 179 16.07 -24.37 -7.83
N ARG A 180 16.28 -25.62 -7.40
CA ARG A 180 16.16 -25.96 -5.99
C ARG A 180 17.17 -25.16 -5.19
N ARG A 181 16.72 -24.61 -4.07
CA ARG A 181 17.61 -23.98 -3.10
C ARG A 181 18.63 -24.99 -2.60
N ARG A 182 19.93 -24.66 -2.73
CA ARG A 182 20.98 -25.36 -1.98
C ARG A 182 20.93 -24.83 -0.55
N ILE A 183 20.65 -25.71 0.41
CA ILE A 183 20.69 -25.40 1.85
C ILE A 183 22.14 -25.35 2.28
#